data_AF-A0A1L3LTG7-F1
#
_entry.id   AF-A0A1L3LTG7-F1
#
_cell.length_a   1.000
_cell.length_b   1.000
_cell.length_c   1.000
_cell.angle_alpha   90.00
_cell.angle_beta   90.00
_cell.angle_gamma   90.00
#
_symmetry.space_group_name_H-M   'P 1'
#
loop_
_entity.id
_entity.type
_entity.pdbx_description
1 polymer ?
#
loop_
_entity_poly.entity_id
_entity_poly.type
_entity_poly.pdbx_seq_one_letter_code
_entity_poly.pdbx_strand_id
1 'polypeptide(L)'
;MPDSKLGDAVSYTLNQWEYLTRYAEDGSMPIDNNLLEQDIRVFATGRKSWLFSDTADGAKASAVIYSLMLTCRASHVEPLAWLRHVLTVWP
;
A
#
# COMPACT_ATOMS: atom_id res chain seq x y z
N MET A 1 25.08 -21.68 1.03
CA MET A 1 25.58 -20.68 0.08
C MET A 1 25.03 -19.31 0.49
N PRO A 2 25.61 -18.68 1.53
CA PRO A 2 25.02 -17.49 2.16
C PRO A 2 25.04 -16.24 1.27
N ASP A 3 26.01 -16.11 0.37
CA ASP A 3 26.23 -14.88 -0.42
C ASP A 3 25.81 -14.99 -1.90
N SER A 4 24.77 -15.75 -2.19
CA SER A 4 24.24 -15.87 -3.55
C SER A 4 22.88 -15.20 -3.67
N LYS A 5 22.55 -14.66 -4.85
CA LYS A 5 21.21 -14.09 -5.11
C LYS A 5 20.06 -15.04 -4.76
N LEU A 6 20.29 -16.35 -4.92
CA LEU A 6 19.33 -17.37 -4.52
C LEU A 6 19.25 -17.53 -3.00
N GLY A 7 20.39 -17.49 -2.30
CA GLY A 7 20.45 -17.43 -0.84
C GLY A 7 19.74 -16.20 -0.26
N ASP A 8 19.92 -15.03 -0.88
CA ASP A 8 19.22 -13.80 -0.49
C ASP A 8 17.71 -13.93 -0.69
N ALA A 9 17.27 -14.45 -1.84
CA ALA A 9 15.85 -14.65 -2.12
C ALA A 9 15.19 -15.64 -1.15
N VAL A 10 15.87 -16.75 -0.82
CA VAL A 10 15.38 -17.71 0.17
C VAL A 10 15.31 -17.05 1.56
N SER A 11 16.35 -16.34 1.97
CA SER A 11 16.37 -15.65 3.27
C SER A 11 15.28 -14.59 3.37
N TYR A 12 15.08 -13.81 2.30
CA TYR A 12 13.98 -12.84 2.22
C TYR A 12 12.61 -13.52 2.34
N THR A 13 12.39 -14.62 1.61
CA THR A 13 11.13 -15.38 1.65
C THR A 13 10.85 -15.90 3.06
N LEU A 14 11.86 -16.47 3.73
CA LEU A 14 11.73 -16.96 5.11
C LEU A 14 11.41 -15.83 6.09
N ASN A 15 12.04 -14.66 5.92
CA ASN A 15 11.75 -13.47 6.74
C ASN A 15 10.33 -12.92 6.54
N GLN A 16 9.71 -13.17 5.38
CA GLN A 16 8.34 -12.74 5.07
C GLN A 16 7.30 -13.85 5.30
N TRP A 17 7.70 -15.03 5.76
CA TRP A 17 6.84 -16.22 5.80
C TRP A 17 5.56 -16.01 6.62
N GLU A 18 5.67 -15.31 7.75
CA GLU A 18 4.51 -14.96 8.58
C GLU A 18 3.45 -14.19 7.79
N TYR A 19 3.85 -13.22 6.96
CA TYR A 19 2.91 -12.44 6.15
C TYR A 19 2.37 -13.26 4.97
N LEU A 20 3.22 -14.04 4.32
CA LEU A 20 2.86 -14.86 3.15
C LEU A 20 1.86 -15.97 3.48
N THR A 21 1.80 -16.40 4.74
CA THR A 21 0.92 -17.50 5.18
C THR A 21 -0.35 -17.04 5.88
N ARG A 22 -0.58 -15.74 6.09
CA ARG A 22 -1.79 -15.22 6.77
C ARG A 22 -3.11 -15.63 6.12
N TYR A 23 -3.14 -15.81 4.80
CA TYR A 23 -4.33 -16.29 4.11
C TYR A 23 -4.77 -17.70 4.56
N ALA A 24 -3.85 -18.50 5.12
CA ALA A 24 -4.18 -19.82 5.66
C ALA A 24 -4.83 -19.74 7.05
N GLU A 25 -4.68 -18.61 7.75
CA GLU A 25 -5.29 -18.35 9.05
C GLU A 25 -6.69 -17.72 8.93
N ASP A 26 -6.91 -16.93 7.87
CA ASP A 26 -8.18 -16.25 7.60
C ASP A 26 -8.62 -16.47 6.15
N GLY A 27 -9.68 -17.26 5.96
CA GLY A 27 -10.23 -17.58 4.64
C GLY A 27 -10.87 -16.39 3.91
N SER A 28 -11.02 -15.24 4.56
CA SER A 28 -11.45 -13.99 3.90
C SER A 28 -10.29 -13.25 3.21
N MET A 29 -9.04 -13.59 3.56
CA MET A 29 -7.86 -12.96 2.96
C MET A 29 -7.50 -13.62 1.62
N PRO A 30 -7.16 -12.82 0.60
CA PRO A 30 -6.67 -13.35 -0.67
C PRO A 30 -5.28 -13.99 -0.49
N ILE A 31 -5.00 -15.02 -1.29
CA ILE A 31 -3.68 -15.69 -1.32
C ILE A 31 -2.57 -14.80 -1.87
N ASP A 32 -2.94 -13.80 -2.68
CA ASP A 32 -2.04 -12.87 -3.33
C ASP A 32 -2.40 -11.42 -2.98
N ASN A 33 -1.48 -10.51 -3.30
CA ASN A 33 -1.61 -9.08 -3.09
C ASN A 33 -2.09 -8.35 -4.36
N ASN A 34 -2.61 -9.05 -5.38
CA ASN A 34 -2.87 -8.47 -6.70
C ASN A 34 -3.85 -7.29 -6.65
N LEU A 35 -4.84 -7.35 -5.75
CA LEU A 35 -5.76 -6.24 -5.49
C LEU A 35 -5.00 -4.98 -5.04
N LEU A 36 -4.11 -5.11 -4.07
CA LEU A 36 -3.30 -3.99 -3.57
C LEU A 36 -2.33 -3.47 -4.63
N GLU A 37 -1.74 -4.36 -5.45
CA GLU A 37 -0.84 -3.97 -6.54
C GLU A 37 -1.58 -3.21 -7.65
N GLN A 38 -2.79 -3.64 -8.01
CA GLN A 38 -3.65 -2.94 -8.95
C GLN A 38 -4.00 -1.54 -8.44
N ASP A 39 -4.29 -1.44 -7.14
CA ASP A 39 -4.70 -0.21 -6.47
C ASP A 39 -3.58 0.82 -6.39
N ILE A 40 -2.37 0.39 -6.02
CA ILE A 40 -1.21 1.27 -5.93
C ILE A 40 -0.62 1.64 -7.30
N ARG A 41 -0.95 0.89 -8.36
CA ARG A 41 -0.41 1.14 -9.72
C ARG A 41 -0.67 2.55 -10.22
N VAL A 42 -1.84 3.12 -9.91
CA VAL A 42 -2.20 4.49 -10.31
C VAL A 42 -1.26 5.50 -9.65
N PHE A 43 -0.99 5.34 -8.36
CA PHE A 43 0.00 6.14 -7.63
C PHE A 43 1.41 5.98 -8.21
N ALA A 44 1.85 4.72 -8.38
CA ALA A 44 3.20 4.39 -8.83
C ALA A 44 3.50 4.89 -10.26
N THR A 45 2.48 4.92 -11.12
CA THR A 45 2.58 5.45 -12.49
C THR A 45 2.44 6.97 -12.50
N GLY A 46 1.46 7.51 -11.75
CA GLY A 46 1.13 8.93 -11.72
C GLY A 46 2.24 9.82 -11.15
N ARG A 47 3.00 9.33 -10.16
CA ARG A 47 4.10 10.09 -9.53
C ARG A 47 5.17 10.59 -10.51
N LYS A 48 5.36 9.94 -11.67
CA LYS A 48 6.28 10.42 -12.71
C LYS A 48 5.83 11.72 -13.38
N SER A 49 4.54 12.05 -13.27
CA SER A 49 3.91 13.22 -13.89
C SER A 49 3.52 14.29 -12.86
N TRP A 50 3.82 14.09 -11.57
CA TRP A 50 3.49 15.04 -10.51
C TRP A 50 4.60 16.08 -10.36
N LEU A 51 4.29 17.32 -10.75
CA LEU A 51 5.21 18.47 -10.75
C LEU A 51 5.82 18.82 -9.38
N PHE A 52 5.26 18.31 -8.28
CA PHE A 52 5.65 18.67 -6.91
C PHE A 52 5.97 17.46 -6.02
N SER A 53 6.30 16.31 -6.62
CA SER A 53 6.66 15.08 -5.91
C SER A 53 8.17 14.79 -5.93
N ASP A 54 8.97 15.82 -5.65
CA ASP A 54 10.44 15.75 -5.73
C ASP A 54 11.12 15.57 -4.37
N THR A 55 10.43 15.85 -3.26
CA THR A 55 10.99 15.73 -1.91
C THR A 55 10.54 14.46 -1.20
N ALA A 56 11.38 13.92 -0.32
CA ALA A 56 11.05 12.76 0.52
C ALA A 56 9.80 13.03 1.39
N ASP A 57 9.67 14.25 1.90
CA ASP A 57 8.51 14.68 2.68
C ASP A 57 7.24 14.73 1.81
N GLY A 58 7.33 15.24 0.59
CA GLY A 58 6.22 15.24 -0.37
C GLY A 58 5.79 13.83 -0.77
N ALA A 59 6.75 12.91 -0.96
CA ALA A 59 6.48 11.50 -1.22
C ALA A 59 5.77 10.84 -0.03
N LYS A 60 6.22 11.10 1.20
CA LYS A 60 5.59 10.59 2.43
C LYS A 60 4.18 11.13 2.60
N ALA A 61 3.96 12.43 2.43
CA ALA A 61 2.64 13.04 2.51
C ALA A 61 1.69 12.44 1.45
N SER A 62 2.15 12.30 0.21
CA SER A 62 1.37 11.70 -0.87
C SER A 62 1.00 10.25 -0.57
N ALA A 63 1.93 9.45 -0.03
CA ALA A 63 1.70 8.07 0.36
C ALA A 63 0.66 7.95 1.49
N VAL A 64 0.68 8.86 2.47
CA VAL A 64 -0.33 8.91 3.55
C VAL A 64 -1.72 9.19 2.97
N ILE A 65 -1.86 10.22 2.13
CA ILE A 65 -3.16 10.56 1.53
C ILE A 65 -3.68 9.42 0.67
N TYR A 66 -2.86 8.82 -0.20
CA TYR A 66 -3.29 7.69 -1.02
C TYR A 66 -3.69 6.48 -0.19
N SER A 67 -2.94 6.16 0.87
CA SER A 67 -3.30 5.08 1.79
C SER A 67 -4.69 5.30 2.41
N LEU A 68 -5.00 6.53 2.82
CA LEU A 68 -6.32 6.89 3.36
C LEU A 68 -7.43 6.75 2.31
N MET A 69 -7.20 7.26 1.09
CA MET A 69 -8.19 7.16 0.00
C MET A 69 -8.45 5.70 -0.40
N LEU A 70 -7.41 4.87 -0.50
CA LEU A 70 -7.54 3.45 -0.79
C LEU A 70 -8.27 2.70 0.32
N THR A 71 -8.00 3.05 1.59
CA THR A 71 -8.73 2.49 2.74
C THR A 71 -10.22 2.84 2.70
N CYS A 72 -10.57 4.08 2.35
CA CYS A 72 -11.96 4.49 2.16
C CYS A 72 -12.64 3.61 1.11
N ARG A 73 -11.99 3.41 -0.04
CA ARG A 73 -12.53 2.57 -1.11
C ARG A 73 -12.67 1.11 -0.70
N ALA A 74 -11.68 0.55 0.00
CA ALA A 74 -11.73 -0.81 0.56
C ALA A 74 -12.87 -0.98 1.57
N SER A 75 -13.23 0.10 2.28
CA SER A 75 -14.34 0.14 3.25
C SER A 75 -15.68 0.53 2.61
N HIS A 76 -15.75 0.65 1.28
CA HIS A 76 -16.93 1.12 0.53
C HIS A 76 -17.42 2.53 0.94
N VAL A 77 -16.51 3.38 1.39
CA VAL A 77 -16.76 4.79 1.73
C VAL A 77 -16.28 5.68 0.58
N GLU A 78 -17.09 6.67 0.19
CA GLU A 78 -16.71 7.64 -0.83
C GLU A 78 -15.55 8.53 -0.30
N PRO A 79 -14.36 8.49 -0.94
CA PRO A 79 -13.16 9.12 -0.36
C PRO A 79 -13.26 10.63 -0.20
N LEU A 80 -13.92 11.34 -1.12
CA LEU A 80 -14.06 12.80 -1.06
C LEU A 80 -15.03 13.22 0.06
N ALA A 81 -16.14 12.52 0.24
CA ALA A 81 -17.07 12.72 1.33
C ALA A 81 -16.41 12.47 2.69
N TRP A 82 -15.64 11.39 2.80
CA TRP A 82 -14.84 11.11 4.00
C TRP A 82 -13.83 12.23 4.28
N LEU A 83 -13.08 12.67 3.26
CA LEU A 83 -12.07 13.71 3.42
C LEU A 83 -12.71 15.03 3.87
N ARG A 84 -13.83 15.43 3.25
CA ARG A 84 -14.58 16.62 3.65
C ARG A 84 -15.07 16.52 5.08
N HIS A 85 -15.63 15.37 5.46
CA HIS A 85 -16.11 15.14 6.82
C HIS A 85 -14.97 15.29 7.85
N VAL A 86 -13.85 14.61 7.63
CA VAL A 86 -12.69 14.68 8.54
C VAL A 86 -12.19 16.12 8.66
N LEU A 87 -12.05 16.86 7.56
CA LEU A 87 -11.60 18.25 7.60
C LEU A 87 -12.58 19.21 8.31
N THR A 88 -13.86 18.85 8.42
CA THR A 88 -14.85 19.64 9.18
C THR A 88 -14.95 19.28 10.65
N VAL A 89 -14.60 18.04 11.01
CA VAL A 89 -14.67 17.52 12.39
C VAL A 89 -13.35 17.72 13.13
N TRP A 90 -12.24 17.85 12.39
CA TRP A 90 -10.93 18.08 12.98
C TRP A 90 -10.86 19.46 13.65
N PRO A 91 -10.45 19.54 14.94
CA PRO A 91 -10.35 20.81 15.67
C PRO A 91 -9.22 21.72 15.18
#